data_AF-A0A935WER3-F1
#
_entry.id   AF-A0A935WER3-F1
#
_cell.length_a   1.000
_cell.length_b   1.000
_cell.length_c   1.000
_cell.angle_alpha   90.00
_cell.angle_beta   90.00
_cell.angle_gamma   90.00
#
_symmetry.space_group_name_H-M   'P 1'
#
loop_
_entity.id
_entity.type
_entity.pdbx_description
1 polymer ?
#
loop_
_entity_poly.entity_id
_entity_poly.type
_entity_poly.pdbx_seq_one_letter_code
_entity_poly.pdbx_strand_id
1 'polypeptide(L)'
;MTTHFRWAALAALCLVPGMLRGECRVWRVARNAEGPKLVMTTLATGQFETLTADGQQLITLVLALGEGQGADMVAPPHWPVLSTLCLPGDTLLVSVMRPGASPREVARMAMADLARWRIDVHIVGGANDAAHWQLDGWRTARRAEGPVLDLFEGQLVRPPGGYTISTIIAALPEGSLAPGRARPRRG
;
A
#
# COMPACT_ATOMS: atom_id res chain seq x y z
N MET A 1 -20.34 10.48 -22.88
CA MET A 1 -21.17 9.88 -21.82
C MET A 1 -20.37 9.89 -20.53
N THR A 2 -20.57 10.93 -19.71
CA THR A 2 -19.92 11.11 -18.41
C THR A 2 -20.77 10.44 -17.34
N THR A 3 -20.44 9.20 -17.00
CA THR A 3 -21.12 8.47 -15.93
C THR A 3 -20.64 9.03 -14.59
N HIS A 4 -21.49 9.82 -13.93
CA HIS A 4 -21.33 10.21 -12.55
C HIS A 4 -21.35 8.96 -11.66
N PHE A 5 -20.17 8.52 -11.20
CA PHE A 5 -20.05 7.45 -10.21
C PHE A 5 -20.62 7.95 -8.88
N ARG A 6 -21.76 7.39 -8.47
CA ARG A 6 -22.40 7.68 -7.18
C ARG A 6 -21.64 6.98 -6.05
N TRP A 7 -20.65 7.67 -5.49
CA TRP A 7 -19.92 7.28 -4.26
C TRP A 7 -20.75 7.41 -2.96
N ALA A 8 -21.96 7.97 -3.04
CA ALA A 8 -22.71 8.39 -1.85
C ALA A 8 -23.23 7.24 -0.96
N ALA A 9 -23.25 5.99 -1.41
CA ALA A 9 -23.86 4.90 -0.65
C ALA A 9 -22.92 4.20 0.36
N LEU A 10 -21.59 4.37 0.23
CA LEU A 10 -20.62 3.80 1.19
C LEU A 10 -20.09 4.82 2.21
N ALA A 11 -20.28 6.12 1.97
CA ALA A 11 -19.90 7.19 2.89
C ALA A 11 -21.03 7.60 3.86
N ALA A 12 -22.23 7.06 3.71
CA ALA A 12 -23.45 7.58 4.36
C ALA A 12 -23.89 6.83 5.63
N LEU A 13 -23.02 6.04 6.27
CA LEU A 13 -23.31 5.46 7.58
C LEU A 13 -22.37 6.07 8.63
N CYS A 14 -22.90 7.10 9.28
CA CYS A 14 -22.49 7.66 10.58
C CYS A 14 -21.21 8.52 10.62
N LEU A 15 -21.24 9.67 9.95
CA LEU A 15 -20.48 10.85 10.37
C LEU A 15 -21.05 11.36 11.70
N VAL A 16 -20.58 10.82 12.83
CA VAL A 16 -20.61 11.53 14.11
C VAL A 16 -19.31 12.33 14.18
N PRO A 17 -19.35 13.67 14.07
CA PRO A 17 -18.16 14.50 14.19
C PRO A 17 -17.60 14.33 15.61
N GLY A 18 -16.41 13.72 15.73
CA GLY A 18 -15.67 13.65 16.99
C GLY A 18 -15.40 12.26 17.58
N MET A 19 -15.93 11.17 17.00
CA MET A 19 -15.79 9.82 17.59
C MET A 19 -14.89 8.85 16.83
N LEU A 20 -14.56 9.15 15.57
CA LEU A 20 -13.72 8.29 14.74
C LEU A 20 -12.31 8.88 14.67
N ARG A 21 -11.49 8.55 15.68
CA ARG A 21 -10.04 8.77 15.61
C ARG A 21 -9.41 7.54 14.98
N GLY A 22 -8.65 7.76 13.91
CA GLY A 22 -7.89 6.70 13.27
C GLY A 22 -7.29 7.15 11.95
N GLU A 23 -6.10 6.65 11.65
CA GLU A 23 -5.32 6.95 10.47
C GLU A 23 -4.75 5.66 9.87
N CYS A 24 -5.02 5.45 8.59
CA CYS A 24 -4.46 4.35 7.83
C CYS A 24 -3.31 4.87 6.98
N ARG A 25 -2.17 4.18 7.02
CA ARG A 25 -1.07 4.43 6.08
C ARG A 25 -1.20 3.49 4.90
N VAL A 26 -1.06 4.04 3.70
CA VAL A 26 -1.08 3.33 2.44
C VAL A 26 0.30 3.46 1.81
N TRP A 27 0.95 2.33 1.54
CA TRP A 27 2.26 2.27 0.92
C TRP A 27 2.15 1.80 -0.51
N ARG A 28 2.70 2.58 -1.44
CA ARG A 28 2.72 2.26 -2.86
C ARG A 28 4.10 2.50 -3.44
N VAL A 29 4.47 1.72 -4.44
CA VAL A 29 5.59 2.08 -5.31
C VAL A 29 5.06 3.10 -6.30
N ALA A 30 5.80 4.20 -6.48
CA ALA A 30 5.54 5.24 -7.48
C ALA A 30 6.83 5.56 -8.23
N ARG A 31 6.74 5.92 -9.51
CA ARG A 31 7.88 6.41 -10.30
C ARG A 31 8.00 7.92 -10.15
N ASN A 32 9.19 8.43 -9.89
CA ASN A 32 9.51 9.85 -10.01
C ASN A 32 10.74 10.07 -10.90
N ALA A 33 11.23 11.30 -10.99
CA ALA A 33 12.38 11.66 -11.81
C ALA A 33 13.69 10.92 -11.45
N GLU A 34 13.79 10.37 -10.24
CA GLU A 34 14.96 9.65 -9.73
C GLU A 34 14.80 8.12 -9.82
N GLY A 35 13.69 7.61 -10.34
CA GLY A 35 13.38 6.18 -10.43
C GLY A 35 12.19 5.75 -9.56
N PRO A 36 12.03 4.44 -9.30
CA PRO A 36 10.93 3.92 -8.50
C PRO A 36 11.21 4.11 -7.01
N LYS A 37 10.22 4.63 -6.28
CA LYS A 37 10.30 4.86 -4.83
C LYS A 37 9.08 4.34 -4.12
N LEU A 38 9.26 3.93 -2.87
CA LEU A 38 8.15 3.63 -1.98
C LEU A 38 7.64 4.95 -1.38
N VAL A 39 6.35 5.24 -1.58
CA VAL A 39 5.70 6.47 -1.10
C VAL A 39 4.52 6.12 -0.20
N MET A 40 4.25 7.01 0.75
CA MET A 40 3.19 6.84 1.74
C MET A 40 2.12 7.92 1.60
N THR A 41 0.87 7.50 1.67
CA THR A 41 -0.29 8.38 1.87
C THR A 41 -0.91 8.06 3.22
N THR A 42 -1.26 9.07 4.00
CA THR A 42 -2.07 8.90 5.23
C THR A 42 -3.52 9.23 4.93
N LEU A 43 -4.42 8.32 5.28
CA LEU A 43 -5.87 8.48 5.14
C LEU A 43 -6.49 8.57 6.53
N ALA A 44 -7.22 9.66 6.81
CA ALA A 44 -8.06 9.72 7.99
C ALA A 44 -9.25 8.76 7.84
N THR A 45 -9.88 8.41 8.97
CA THR A 45 -11.07 7.55 8.96
C THR A 45 -12.16 8.13 8.05
N GLY A 46 -12.73 7.28 7.18
CA GLY A 46 -13.71 7.65 6.17
C GLY A 46 -13.11 8.23 4.88
N GLN A 47 -11.81 8.56 4.86
CA GLN A 47 -11.13 8.98 3.64
C GLN A 47 -10.74 7.77 2.79
N PHE A 48 -10.86 7.95 1.48
CA PHE A 48 -10.39 7.00 0.51
C PHE A 48 -9.44 7.66 -0.48
N GLU A 49 -8.58 6.84 -1.06
CA GLU A 49 -7.74 7.20 -2.20
C GLU A 49 -8.08 6.24 -3.35
N THR A 50 -8.06 6.76 -4.57
CA THR A 50 -8.18 5.97 -5.78
C THR A 50 -6.88 6.07 -6.57
N LEU A 51 -6.30 4.93 -6.89
CA LEU A 51 -5.10 4.84 -7.71
C LEU A 51 -5.53 4.54 -9.13
N THR A 52 -5.33 5.50 -10.02
CA THR A 52 -5.57 5.35 -11.46
C THR A 52 -4.25 5.12 -12.18
N ALA A 53 -4.24 4.17 -13.11
CA ALA A 53 -3.12 3.94 -14.00
C ALA A 53 -3.09 5.02 -15.09
N ASP A 54 -2.44 6.15 -14.85
CA ASP A 54 -2.34 7.27 -15.81
C ASP A 54 -1.26 7.06 -16.89
N GLY A 55 -1.07 5.81 -17.31
CA GLY A 55 -0.24 5.44 -18.47
C GLY A 55 1.28 5.63 -18.30
N GLN A 56 1.77 6.17 -17.18
CA GLN A 56 3.20 6.51 -17.01
C GLN A 56 3.77 6.21 -15.61
N GLN A 57 2.94 5.99 -14.58
CA GLN A 57 3.43 5.72 -13.23
C GLN A 57 3.08 4.29 -12.82
N LEU A 58 4.11 3.47 -12.57
CA LEU A 58 3.91 2.22 -11.86
C LEU A 58 3.34 2.59 -10.48
N ILE A 59 2.07 2.27 -10.24
CA ILE A 59 1.46 2.35 -8.93
C ILE A 59 1.13 0.93 -8.51
N THR A 60 2.03 0.35 -7.71
CA THR A 60 1.78 -0.93 -7.06
C THR A 60 1.48 -0.68 -5.62
N LEU A 61 0.29 -1.10 -5.18
CA LEU A 61 -0.05 -1.12 -3.76
C LEU A 61 0.65 -2.32 -3.12
N VAL A 62 1.51 -2.05 -2.14
CA VAL A 62 2.14 -3.09 -1.34
C VAL A 62 1.09 -3.59 -0.33
N LEU A 63 0.88 -4.89 -0.26
CA LEU A 63 -0.04 -5.52 0.70
C LEU A 63 0.71 -6.57 1.52
N ALA A 64 0.66 -6.44 2.85
CA ALA A 64 1.11 -7.48 3.77
C ALA A 64 -0.07 -8.30 4.29
N LEU A 65 -0.33 -9.43 3.63
CA LEU A 65 -1.43 -10.32 3.97
C LEU A 65 -1.06 -11.30 5.09
N GLY A 66 0.24 -11.58 5.26
CA GLY A 66 0.78 -12.43 6.32
C GLY A 66 2.28 -12.68 6.13
N GLU A 67 2.90 -13.42 7.05
CA GLU A 67 4.29 -13.84 6.92
C GLU A 67 4.49 -14.67 5.64
N GLY A 68 5.52 -14.31 4.85
CA GLY A 68 5.77 -14.90 3.53
C GLY A 68 4.68 -14.63 2.47
N GLN A 69 3.59 -13.93 2.81
CA GLN A 69 2.44 -13.70 1.93
C GLN A 69 2.33 -12.21 1.56
N GLY A 70 3.01 -11.84 0.47
CA GLY A 70 2.89 -10.53 -0.16
C GLY A 70 1.94 -10.56 -1.35
N ALA A 71 1.26 -9.45 -1.60
CA ALA A 71 0.57 -9.24 -2.86
C ALA A 71 0.88 -7.84 -3.40
N ASP A 72 1.23 -7.80 -4.68
CA ASP A 72 1.50 -6.58 -5.41
C ASP A 72 0.39 -6.38 -6.44
N MET A 73 -0.42 -5.34 -6.23
CA MET A 73 -1.51 -5.02 -7.14
C MET A 73 -1.08 -3.94 -8.11
N VAL A 74 -0.87 -4.34 -9.36
CA VAL A 74 -0.55 -3.43 -10.47
C VAL A 74 -1.85 -2.92 -11.08
N ALA A 75 -1.95 -1.62 -11.34
CA ALA A 75 -3.02 -1.05 -12.16
C ALA A 75 -2.51 -0.78 -13.60
N PRO A 76 -2.85 -1.62 -14.60
CA PRO A 76 -2.68 -1.35 -16.02
C PRO A 76 -3.52 -0.16 -16.52
N PRO A 77 -3.14 0.49 -17.64
CA PRO A 77 -3.81 1.67 -18.22
C PRO A 77 -5.32 1.55 -18.51
N HIS A 78 -5.90 0.35 -18.42
CA HIS A 78 -7.31 0.06 -18.68
C HIS A 78 -7.94 -0.87 -17.63
N TRP A 79 -7.24 -1.11 -16.52
CA TRP A 79 -7.71 -1.99 -15.45
C TRP A 79 -8.65 -1.26 -14.48
N PRO A 80 -9.37 -2.02 -13.64
CA PRO A 80 -10.13 -1.45 -12.54
C PRO A 80 -9.32 -0.47 -11.68
N VAL A 81 -10.01 0.56 -11.19
CA VAL A 81 -9.48 1.50 -10.21
C VAL A 81 -9.23 0.74 -8.90
N LEU A 82 -8.01 0.84 -8.37
CA LEU A 82 -7.73 0.41 -7.01
C LEU A 82 -8.20 1.50 -6.06
N SER A 83 -8.97 1.13 -5.05
CA SER A 83 -9.40 2.05 -4.01
C SER A 83 -8.97 1.53 -2.64
N THR A 84 -8.42 2.44 -1.85
CA THR A 84 -8.07 2.21 -0.45
C THR A 84 -8.91 3.11 0.43
N LEU A 85 -9.63 2.55 1.39
CA LEU A 85 -10.49 3.27 2.34
C LEU A 85 -10.03 2.98 3.77
N CYS A 86 -9.89 4.04 4.58
CA CYS A 86 -9.67 3.87 6.01
C CYS A 86 -11.01 3.73 6.74
N LEU A 87 -11.31 2.54 7.25
CA LEU A 87 -12.50 2.24 8.04
C LEU A 87 -12.27 2.60 9.52
N PRO A 88 -13.35 2.76 10.30
CA PRO A 88 -13.27 2.84 11.76
C PRO A 88 -12.42 1.73 12.38
N GLY A 89 -11.66 2.06 13.43
CA GLY A 89 -10.77 1.12 14.11
C GLY A 89 -9.46 0.87 13.36
N ASP A 90 -8.93 1.88 12.66
CA ASP A 90 -7.65 1.83 11.95
C ASP A 90 -7.56 0.64 10.98
N THR A 91 -8.64 0.38 10.23
CA THR A 91 -8.69 -0.76 9.30
C THR A 91 -8.59 -0.27 7.86
N LEU A 92 -7.57 -0.71 7.14
CA LEU A 92 -7.42 -0.44 5.72
C LEU A 92 -8.21 -1.46 4.92
N LEU A 93 -9.18 -0.97 4.15
CA LEU A 93 -9.91 -1.73 3.15
C LEU A 93 -9.33 -1.43 1.77
N VAL A 94 -9.00 -2.47 1.02
CA VAL A 94 -8.54 -2.38 -0.37
C VAL A 94 -9.56 -3.04 -1.26
N SER A 95 -9.96 -2.35 -2.31
CA SER A 95 -10.97 -2.80 -3.26
C SER A 95 -10.55 -2.55 -4.70
N VAL A 96 -11.03 -3.42 -5.58
CA VAL A 96 -10.90 -3.31 -7.03
C VAL A 96 -12.24 -2.90 -7.60
N MET A 97 -12.28 -1.82 -8.36
CA MET A 97 -13.50 -1.29 -8.96
C MET A 97 -13.42 -1.31 -10.49
N ARG A 98 -14.21 -2.19 -11.12
CA ARG A 98 -14.36 -2.23 -12.58
C ARG A 98 -15.51 -1.31 -13.01
N PRO A 99 -15.39 -0.57 -14.12
CA PRO A 99 -16.50 0.20 -14.66
C PRO A 99 -17.75 -0.69 -14.86
N GLY A 100 -18.90 -0.24 -14.36
CA GLY A 100 -20.16 -0.98 -14.48
C GLY A 100 -20.33 -2.18 -13.53
N ALA A 101 -19.39 -2.42 -12.61
CA ALA A 101 -19.48 -3.49 -11.61
C ALA A 101 -19.42 -2.94 -10.18
N SER A 102 -19.94 -3.71 -9.23
CA SER A 102 -19.75 -3.44 -7.79
C SER A 102 -18.28 -3.57 -7.40
N PRO A 103 -17.78 -2.75 -6.45
CA PRO A 103 -16.45 -2.92 -5.90
C PRO A 103 -16.25 -4.32 -5.30
N ARG A 104 -15.08 -4.92 -5.55
CA ARG A 104 -14.68 -6.20 -4.95
C ARG A 104 -13.59 -5.95 -3.91
N GLU A 105 -13.86 -6.34 -2.66
CA GLU A 105 -12.84 -6.37 -1.61
C GLU A 105 -11.74 -7.37 -1.97
N VAL A 106 -10.48 -6.94 -1.85
CA VAL A 106 -9.30 -7.78 -2.09
C VAL A 106 -8.48 -7.98 -0.82
N ALA A 107 -8.48 -7.00 0.07
CA ALA A 107 -7.82 -7.10 1.36
C ALA A 107 -8.49 -6.19 2.38
N ARG A 108 -8.49 -6.63 3.63
CA ARG A 108 -8.92 -5.87 4.80
C ARG A 108 -7.96 -6.17 5.93
N MET A 109 -7.27 -5.15 6.42
CA MET A 109 -6.16 -5.32 7.37
C MET A 109 -6.23 -4.24 8.44
N ALA A 110 -6.14 -4.63 9.71
CA ALA A 110 -6.00 -3.68 10.80
C ALA A 110 -4.56 -3.13 10.82
N MET A 111 -4.39 -1.83 11.09
CA MET A 111 -3.06 -1.23 11.22
C MET A 111 -2.23 -1.92 12.32
N ALA A 112 -2.88 -2.44 13.36
CA ALA A 112 -2.23 -3.18 14.43
C ALA A 112 -1.60 -4.51 13.96
N ASP A 113 -2.19 -5.16 12.96
CA ASP A 113 -1.65 -6.39 12.38
C ASP A 113 -0.50 -6.06 11.42
N LEU A 114 -0.68 -5.03 10.59
CA LEU A 114 0.37 -4.53 9.71
C LEU A 114 1.60 -4.03 10.48
N ALA A 115 1.40 -3.50 11.69
CA ALA A 115 2.47 -3.01 12.55
C ALA A 115 3.42 -4.10 13.04
N ARG A 116 3.10 -5.39 12.83
CA ARG A 116 3.94 -6.52 13.26
C ARG A 116 4.96 -6.95 12.21
N TRP A 117 4.91 -6.37 11.01
CA TRP A 117 5.67 -6.86 9.88
C TRP A 117 6.87 -5.99 9.54
N ARG A 118 7.98 -6.66 9.22
CA ARG A 118 9.05 -6.11 8.39
C ARG A 118 8.78 -6.52 6.96
N ILE A 119 8.89 -5.57 6.04
CA ILE A 119 8.55 -5.77 4.65
C ILE A 119 9.69 -5.28 3.79
N ASP A 120 10.27 -6.19 3.03
CA ASP A 120 11.31 -5.90 2.07
C ASP A 120 10.67 -5.85 0.68
N VAL A 121 10.70 -4.68 0.06
CA VAL A 121 10.15 -4.42 -1.28
C VAL A 121 11.33 -4.28 -2.24
N HIS A 122 11.46 -5.25 -3.14
CA HIS A 122 12.45 -5.28 -4.20
C HIS A 122 11.81 -4.83 -5.51
N ILE A 123 12.44 -3.88 -6.18
CA ILE A 123 11.96 -3.29 -7.42
C ILE A 123 13.06 -3.45 -8.46
N VAL A 124 12.75 -4.08 -9.59
CA VAL A 124 13.70 -4.35 -10.67
C VAL A 124 13.11 -3.85 -11.99
N GLY A 125 13.78 -2.90 -12.64
CA GLY A 125 13.38 -2.29 -13.89
C GLY A 125 14.25 -2.70 -15.07
N GLY A 126 14.04 -2.04 -16.21
CA GLY A 126 14.99 -2.05 -17.32
C GLY A 126 16.20 -1.15 -17.05
N ALA A 127 17.28 -1.33 -17.83
CA ALA A 127 18.47 -0.45 -17.83
C ALA A 127 19.17 -0.25 -16.45
N ASN A 128 19.30 -1.33 -15.66
CA ASN A 128 19.93 -1.36 -14.33
C ASN A 128 19.19 -0.55 -13.25
N ASP A 129 17.94 -0.16 -13.48
CA ASP A 129 17.13 0.47 -12.45
C ASP A 129 16.68 -0.57 -11.42
N ALA A 130 17.17 -0.45 -10.19
CA ALA A 130 16.84 -1.37 -9.12
C ALA A 130 16.83 -0.67 -7.76
N ALA A 131 15.86 -1.05 -6.92
CA ALA A 131 15.73 -0.50 -5.58
C ALA A 131 15.28 -1.57 -4.59
N HIS A 132 15.84 -1.52 -3.38
CA HIS A 132 15.39 -2.30 -2.24
C HIS A 132 14.94 -1.31 -1.16
N TRP A 133 13.71 -1.47 -0.71
CA TRP A 133 13.12 -0.69 0.38
C TRP A 133 12.76 -1.62 1.52
N GLN A 134 13.04 -1.19 2.73
CA GLN A 134 12.57 -1.86 3.94
C GLN A 134 11.52 -0.97 4.61
N LEU A 135 10.34 -1.55 4.84
CA LEU A 135 9.24 -0.96 5.57
C LEU A 135 9.08 -1.69 6.91
N ASP A 136 9.29 -0.95 8.00
CA ASP A 136 9.17 -1.49 9.36
C ASP A 136 7.84 -1.08 9.98
N GLY A 137 7.07 -2.08 10.41
CA GLY A 137 5.83 -1.93 11.17
C GLY A 137 4.80 -1.07 10.47
N TRP A 138 4.79 -1.08 9.14
CA TRP A 138 3.92 -0.26 8.29
C TRP A 138 3.99 1.26 8.56
N ARG A 139 5.05 1.72 9.24
CA ARG A 139 5.19 3.10 9.73
C ARG A 139 6.23 3.90 8.96
N THR A 140 7.38 3.31 8.73
CA THR A 140 8.55 3.98 8.18
C THR A 140 9.19 3.12 7.12
N ALA A 141 9.44 3.72 5.95
CA ALA A 141 10.23 3.10 4.91
C ALA A 141 11.60 3.76 4.83
N ARG A 142 12.62 2.95 4.53
CA ARG A 142 13.95 3.42 4.16
C ARG A 142 14.44 2.64 2.95
N ARG A 143 15.32 3.25 2.17
CA ARG A 143 16.09 2.50 1.19
C ARG A 143 17.04 1.59 1.96
N ALA A 144 17.00 0.31 1.67
CA ALA A 144 17.86 -0.68 2.30
C ALA A 144 19.13 -0.86 1.47
N GLU A 145 20.24 -1.13 2.17
CA GLU A 145 21.49 -1.54 1.54
C GLU A 145 21.47 -3.06 1.36
N GLY A 146 21.96 -3.53 0.22
CA GLY A 146 22.04 -4.96 -0.06
C GLY A 146 21.61 -5.33 -1.48
N PRO A 147 21.58 -6.63 -1.78
CA PRO A 147 21.17 -7.12 -3.09
C PRO A 147 19.68 -6.86 -3.31
N VAL A 148 19.33 -6.50 -4.55
CA VAL A 148 17.93 -6.47 -4.99
C VAL A 148 17.58 -7.86 -5.52
N LEU A 149 16.56 -8.48 -4.93
CA LEU A 149 16.08 -9.78 -5.38
C LEU A 149 15.22 -9.62 -6.64
N ASP A 150 15.66 -10.21 -7.75
CA ASP A 150 14.81 -10.44 -8.93
C ASP A 150 14.30 -11.88 -8.89
N LEU A 151 13.08 -12.10 -8.39
CA LEU A 151 12.46 -13.43 -8.33
C LEU A 151 12.26 -14.07 -9.72
N PHE A 152 12.39 -13.28 -10.79
CA PHE A 152 12.24 -13.74 -12.16
C PHE A 152 13.58 -13.89 -12.87
N GLU A 153 14.72 -13.63 -12.21
CA GLU A 153 16.08 -13.80 -12.76
C GLU A 153 16.25 -13.22 -14.18
N GLY A 154 15.63 -12.08 -14.47
CA GLY A 154 15.66 -11.47 -15.80
C GLY A 154 14.87 -12.20 -16.90
N GLN A 155 14.13 -13.27 -16.58
CA GLN A 155 13.29 -14.01 -17.53
C GLN A 155 12.05 -13.20 -17.98
N LEU A 156 11.63 -12.21 -17.19
CA LEU A 156 10.56 -11.30 -17.59
C LEU A 156 11.09 -10.20 -18.51
N VAL A 157 10.62 -10.20 -19.76
CA VAL A 157 10.82 -9.09 -20.69
C VAL A 157 10.08 -7.87 -20.17
N ARG A 158 10.84 -6.84 -19.76
CA ARG A 158 10.30 -5.58 -19.26
C ARG A 158 10.29 -4.56 -20.40
N PRO A 159 9.13 -3.96 -20.74
CA PRO A 159 9.11 -2.84 -21.69
C PRO A 159 9.87 -1.64 -21.09
N PRO A 160 10.30 -0.66 -21.92
CA PRO A 160 10.79 0.61 -21.41
C PRO A 160 9.78 1.20 -20.43
N GLY A 161 10.23 1.54 -19.22
CA GLY A 161 9.34 2.01 -18.18
C GLY A 161 8.78 0.93 -17.23
N GLY A 162 8.93 -0.34 -17.59
CA GLY A 162 8.42 -1.49 -16.84
C GLY A 162 9.29 -1.86 -15.64
N TYR A 163 8.63 -2.32 -14.58
CA TYR A 163 9.26 -2.86 -13.38
C TYR A 163 8.59 -4.16 -12.96
N THR A 164 9.36 -5.02 -12.32
CA THR A 164 8.89 -6.13 -11.50
C THR A 164 9.07 -5.75 -10.04
N ILE A 165 8.05 -6.01 -9.24
CA ILE A 165 8.10 -5.82 -7.79
C ILE A 165 7.98 -7.17 -7.13
N SER A 166 8.73 -7.35 -6.06
CA SER A 166 8.66 -8.54 -5.22
C SER A 166 8.71 -8.09 -3.77
N THR A 167 7.78 -8.62 -2.98
CA THR A 167 7.62 -8.25 -1.59
C THR A 167 7.86 -9.46 -0.70
N ILE A 168 8.79 -9.34 0.24
CA ILE A 168 9.05 -10.33 1.29
C ILE A 168 8.53 -9.78 2.61
N ILE A 169 7.77 -10.59 3.33
CA ILE A 169 7.21 -10.20 4.62
C ILE A 169 7.70 -11.16 5.68
N ALA A 170 8.27 -10.60 6.74
CA ALA A 170 8.72 -11.32 7.91
C ALA A 170 8.16 -10.66 9.17
N ALA A 171 8.02 -11.41 10.26
CA ALA A 171 7.75 -10.83 11.57
C ALA A 171 8.84 -9.81 11.93
N LEU A 172 8.44 -8.68 12.51
CA LEU A 172 9.40 -7.77 13.15
C LEU A 172 10.05 -8.51 14.33
N PRO A 173 11.37 -8.38 14.51
CA PRO A 173 12.04 -8.93 15.68
C PRO A 173 11.40 -8.37 16.96
N GLU A 174 11.18 -9.22 17.96
CA GLU A 174 10.67 -8.80 19.26
C GLU A 174 11.50 -7.64 19.84
N GLY A 175 10.83 -6.59 20.34
CA GLY A 175 11.49 -5.37 20.85
C GLY A 175 11.76 -4.28 19.81
N SER A 176 11.51 -4.52 18.51
CA SER A 176 11.68 -3.51 17.44
C SER A 176 10.60 -2.40 17.45
N LEU A 177 9.48 -2.65 18.13
CA LEU A 177 8.46 -1.63 18.36
C LEU A 177 8.92 -0.75 19.52
N ALA A 178 9.40 0.47 19.22
CA ALA A 178 9.72 1.44 20.25
C ALA A 178 8.51 1.56 21.22
N PRO A 179 8.72 1.48 22.55
CA PRO A 179 7.63 1.64 23.49
C PRO A 179 7.04 3.02 23.29
N GLY A 180 5.81 3.07 22.76
CA GLY A 180 5.03 4.29 22.70
C GLY A 180 5.00 4.87 24.10
N ARG A 181 5.48 6.11 24.27
CA ARG A 181 5.55 6.83 25.55
C ARG A 181 4.31 6.51 26.39
N ALA A 182 4.48 5.65 27.39
CA ALA A 182 3.49 5.47 28.43
C ALA A 182 3.33 6.84 29.10
N ARG A 183 2.19 7.48 28.86
CA ARG A 183 1.83 8.73 29.53
C ARG A 183 1.70 8.38 31.02
N PRO A 184 2.51 8.95 31.93
CA PRO A 184 2.36 8.66 33.33
C PRO A 184 0.96 9.10 33.77
N ARG A 185 0.17 8.16 34.30
CA ARG A 185 -1.03 8.48 35.07
C ARG A 185 -0.55 9.27 36.29
N ARG A 186 -0.81 10.57 36.32
CA ARG A 186 -0.73 11.32 37.58
C ARG A 186 -1.88 10.82 38.46
N GLY A 187 -1.53 10.18 39.57
CA GLY A 187 -2.38 10.12 40.75
C GLY A 187 -2.36 11.45 41.50
#